data_AF-A0A3P7JDP5-F1
#
_entry.id   AF-A0A3P7JDP5-F1
#
_cell.length_a   1.000
_cell.length_b   1.000
_cell.length_c   1.000
_cell.angle_alpha   90.00
_cell.angle_beta   90.00
_cell.angle_gamma   90.00
#
_symmetry.space_group_name_H-M   'P 1'
#
loop_
_entity.id
_entity.type
_entity.pdbx_description
1 polymer ?
#
loop_
_entity_poly.entity_id
_entity_poly.type
_entity_poly.pdbx_seq_one_letter_code
_entity_poly.pdbx_strand_id
1 'polypeptide(L)'
;MRLFHGNDECLTIPENWSEHPQHNMVIYEGGAAVNQARSLWRIELIRMKWHGAMVGWEQLFRIKHITSGRYLGVIENAVQLYHKDKSDFDLTAFVMYLGVIENAVQLYHKDKSDFDLTAFVMCQNKDPRKQMLEEKEEEGMGTASIQYGETNAFIQHVKTQLWMSYQTSEVTKKGLGKVEEKKAVALKDGHMDDCYTFFMALEEESKSARVEEKKAVALKDGHMDDCYTFFMALEEESKSARVIRKCSSVLNRFLK
;
A
#
# COMPACT_ATOMS: atom_id res chain seq x y z
N MET A 1 4.74 5.07 6.86
CA MET A 1 5.31 3.83 7.45
C MET A 1 5.60 2.85 6.32
N ARG A 2 6.31 1.77 6.62
CA ARG A 2 6.57 0.64 5.72
C ARG A 2 5.93 -0.62 6.29
N LEU A 3 5.41 -1.45 5.40
CA LEU A 3 4.88 -2.76 5.72
C LEU A 3 5.90 -3.77 5.22
N PHE A 4 6.61 -4.42 6.13
CA PHE A 4 7.49 -5.53 5.81
C PHE A 4 6.67 -6.81 5.81
N HIS A 5 7.02 -7.72 4.91
CA HIS A 5 6.43 -9.03 4.76
C HIS A 5 7.56 -10.06 4.86
N GLY A 6 7.43 -11.00 5.78
CA GLY A 6 8.57 -11.79 6.21
C GLY A 6 9.66 -10.91 6.83
N ASN A 7 10.94 -11.29 6.68
CA ASN A 7 12.03 -10.59 7.35
C ASN A 7 12.62 -9.42 6.54
N ASP A 8 12.70 -9.52 5.21
CA ASP A 8 13.56 -8.63 4.41
C ASP A 8 12.86 -7.94 3.22
N GLU A 9 11.58 -8.26 2.97
CA GLU A 9 10.82 -7.70 1.84
C GLU A 9 9.80 -6.70 2.33
N CYS A 10 9.57 -5.63 1.57
CA CYS A 10 8.55 -4.64 1.87
C CYS A 10 7.48 -4.59 0.78
N LEU A 11 6.24 -4.32 1.19
CA LEU A 11 5.14 -4.03 0.28
C LEU A 11 5.46 -2.73 -0.47
N THR A 12 5.39 -2.76 -1.80
CA THR A 12 5.71 -1.62 -2.66
C THR A 12 4.96 -1.71 -3.98
N ILE A 13 5.00 -0.64 -4.78
CA ILE A 13 4.67 -0.70 -6.21
C ILE A 13 5.93 -0.86 -7.08
N PRO A 14 5.83 -1.44 -8.29
CA PRO A 14 6.92 -1.46 -9.27
C PRO A 14 7.35 -0.05 -9.72
N GLU A 15 8.57 0.10 -10.23
CA GLU A 15 9.05 1.39 -10.76
C GLU A 15 8.27 1.86 -12.01
N ASN A 16 7.78 0.91 -12.81
CA ASN A 16 6.97 1.15 -13.99
C ASN A 16 5.46 1.13 -13.71
N TRP A 17 5.06 1.26 -12.43
CA TRP A 17 3.66 1.27 -12.03
C TRP A 17 2.89 2.37 -12.76
N SER A 18 1.68 2.06 -13.18
CA SER A 18 0.76 3.02 -13.76
C SER A 18 -0.70 2.63 -13.49
N GLU A 19 -1.62 3.52 -13.84
CA GLU A 19 -3.06 3.27 -13.72
C GLU A 19 -3.57 2.25 -14.75
N HIS A 20 -2.73 1.92 -15.73
CA HIS A 20 -3.06 0.90 -16.71
C HIS A 20 -3.26 -0.44 -15.99
N PRO A 21 -4.34 -1.20 -16.28
CA PRO A 21 -4.67 -2.43 -15.57
C PRO A 21 -3.52 -3.44 -15.47
N GLN A 22 -2.69 -3.50 -16.51
CA GLN A 22 -1.54 -4.42 -16.55
C GLN A 22 -0.39 -4.01 -15.63
N HIS A 23 -0.32 -2.74 -15.23
CA HIS A 23 0.78 -2.18 -14.44
C HIS A 23 0.31 -1.73 -13.04
N ASN A 24 -1.00 -1.71 -12.79
CA ASN A 24 -1.58 -1.43 -11.49
C ASN A 24 -1.52 -2.67 -10.60
N MET A 25 -0.31 -3.06 -10.21
CA MET A 25 -0.07 -4.18 -9.31
C MET A 25 0.77 -3.74 -8.11
N VAL A 26 0.62 -4.48 -7.02
CA VAL A 26 1.42 -4.33 -5.81
C VAL A 26 2.33 -5.54 -5.70
N ILE A 27 3.56 -5.34 -5.23
CA ILE A 27 4.60 -6.37 -5.16
C ILE A 27 5.28 -6.36 -3.80
N TYR A 28 6.03 -7.41 -3.51
CA TYR A 28 7.02 -7.42 -2.44
C TYR A 28 8.40 -7.27 -3.06
N GLU A 29 9.21 -6.39 -2.47
CA GLU A 29 10.57 -6.17 -2.92
C GLU A 29 11.48 -5.87 -1.73
N GLY A 30 12.63 -6.54 -1.69
CA GLY A 30 13.68 -6.30 -0.73
C GLY A 30 14.69 -5.23 -1.19
N GLY A 31 15.75 -5.04 -0.39
CA GLY A 31 16.89 -4.22 -0.79
C GLY A 31 16.56 -2.73 -0.97
N ALA A 32 16.72 -2.22 -2.19
CA ALA A 32 16.63 -0.78 -2.47
C ALA A 32 15.23 -0.20 -2.23
N ALA A 33 14.16 -0.96 -2.48
CA ALA A 33 12.78 -0.52 -2.30
C ALA A 33 12.48 -0.07 -0.86
N VAL A 34 13.16 -0.69 0.12
CA VAL A 34 13.04 -0.42 1.56
C VAL A 34 13.47 1.01 1.93
N ASN A 35 14.22 1.71 1.07
CA ASN A 35 14.64 3.09 1.31
C ASN A 35 14.08 4.08 0.27
N GLN A 36 13.05 3.68 -0.47
CA GLN A 36 12.43 4.47 -1.51
C GLN A 36 10.99 4.87 -1.16
N ALA A 37 10.52 5.97 -1.75
CA ALA A 37 9.20 6.52 -1.45
C ALA A 37 8.03 5.61 -1.90
N ARG A 38 8.27 4.71 -2.87
CA ARG A 38 7.28 3.72 -3.37
C ARG A 38 6.91 2.61 -2.38
N SER A 39 7.65 2.46 -1.28
CA SER A 39 7.30 1.57 -0.17
C SER A 39 6.63 2.30 0.99
N LEU A 40 6.25 3.57 0.82
CA LEU A 40 5.59 4.36 1.86
C LEU A 40 4.08 4.22 1.82
N TRP A 41 3.54 3.78 2.95
CA TRP A 41 2.12 3.60 3.17
C TRP A 41 1.65 4.37 4.41
N ARG A 42 0.33 4.59 4.47
CA ARG A 42 -0.38 5.12 5.63
C ARG A 42 -1.56 4.21 5.95
N ILE A 43 -1.70 3.90 7.22
CA ILE A 43 -2.89 3.23 7.75
C ILE A 43 -3.86 4.31 8.19
N GLU A 44 -5.09 4.25 7.70
CA GLU A 44 -6.18 5.17 8.04
C GLU A 44 -7.32 4.37 8.68
N LEU A 45 -7.52 4.51 10.00
CA LEU A 45 -8.62 3.83 10.70
C LEU A 45 -9.97 4.32 10.17
N ILE A 46 -10.88 3.39 9.89
CA ILE A 46 -12.27 3.67 9.52
C ILE A 46 -13.06 3.85 10.82
N ARG A 47 -13.11 5.09 11.32
CA ARG A 47 -13.82 5.46 12.56
C ARG A 47 -14.48 6.82 12.43
N MET A 48 -15.53 7.07 13.21
CA MET A 48 -16.21 8.38 13.26
C MET A 48 -15.60 9.33 14.31
N LYS A 49 -14.94 8.79 15.34
CA LYS A 49 -14.27 9.53 16.41
C LYS A 49 -12.87 8.98 16.64
N TRP A 50 -12.02 9.76 17.32
CA TRP A 50 -10.67 9.33 17.73
C TRP A 50 -9.76 8.89 16.57
N HIS A 51 -9.70 9.67 15.48
CA HIS A 51 -8.83 9.37 14.33
C HIS A 51 -7.33 9.25 14.66
N GLY A 52 -6.90 9.70 15.85
CA GLY A 52 -5.54 9.55 16.37
C GLY A 52 -5.40 8.46 17.45
N ALA A 53 -6.40 7.61 17.65
CA ALA A 53 -6.33 6.49 18.58
C ALA A 53 -5.20 5.52 18.21
N MET A 54 -4.77 4.74 19.19
CA MET A 54 -3.78 3.70 19.02
C MET A 54 -4.37 2.59 18.14
N VAL A 55 -3.55 2.07 17.22
CA VAL A 55 -3.94 0.96 16.36
C VAL A 55 -3.96 -0.32 17.19
N GLY A 56 -5.12 -0.98 17.19
CA GLY A 56 -5.37 -2.24 17.87
C GLY A 56 -5.66 -3.38 16.90
N TRP A 57 -5.77 -4.58 17.45
CA TRP A 57 -6.29 -5.74 16.72
C TRP A 57 -7.76 -5.54 16.36
N GLU A 58 -8.20 -6.18 15.28
CA GLU A 58 -9.62 -6.25 14.90
C GLU A 58 -10.25 -4.86 14.59
N GLN A 59 -9.44 -3.81 14.44
CA GLN A 59 -9.88 -2.49 14.00
C GLN A 59 -9.89 -2.39 12.48
N LEU A 60 -10.94 -1.78 11.94
CA LEU A 60 -11.09 -1.54 10.51
C LEU A 60 -10.21 -0.38 10.05
N PHE A 61 -9.47 -0.57 8.97
CA PHE A 61 -8.66 0.47 8.36
C PHE A 61 -8.55 0.34 6.85
N ARG A 62 -8.06 1.41 6.22
CA ARG A 62 -7.61 1.42 4.83
C ARG A 62 -6.11 1.61 4.76
N ILE A 63 -5.47 1.06 3.73
CA ILE A 63 -4.04 1.24 3.45
C ILE A 63 -3.91 2.19 2.27
N LYS A 64 -3.29 3.36 2.49
CA LYS A 64 -3.06 4.37 1.46
C LYS A 64 -1.59 4.42 1.06
N HIS A 65 -1.31 4.31 -0.23
CA HIS A 65 0.00 4.57 -0.79
C HIS A 65 0.26 6.08 -0.81
N ILE A 66 1.37 6.53 -0.23
CA ILE A 66 1.61 7.96 -0.03
C ILE A 66 1.80 8.67 -1.37
N THR A 67 2.77 8.26 -2.18
CA THR A 67 3.18 9.07 -3.35
C THR A 67 2.13 9.08 -4.46
N SER A 68 1.34 8.01 -4.61
CA SER A 68 0.24 7.98 -5.58
C SER A 68 -1.09 8.49 -5.03
N GLY A 69 -1.22 8.66 -3.71
CA GLY A 69 -2.46 9.08 -3.06
C GLY A 69 -3.60 8.04 -3.12
N ARG A 70 -3.31 6.80 -3.51
CA ARG A 70 -4.31 5.74 -3.78
C ARG A 70 -4.45 4.75 -2.63
N TYR A 71 -5.59 4.08 -2.57
CA TYR A 71 -5.90 3.05 -1.58
C TYR A 71 -5.64 1.66 -2.14
N LEU A 72 -5.03 0.81 -1.32
CA LEU A 72 -4.96 -0.62 -1.57
C LEU A 72 -6.38 -1.19 -1.55
N GLY A 73 -6.69 -2.05 -2.51
CA GLY A 73 -7.95 -2.77 -2.53
C GLY A 73 -7.82 -4.16 -3.12
N VAL A 74 -8.76 -5.03 -2.73
CA VAL A 74 -8.86 -6.41 -3.21
C VAL A 74 -10.10 -6.51 -4.09
N ILE A 75 -9.93 -7.03 -5.30
CA ILE A 75 -11.06 -7.43 -6.14
C ILE A 75 -11.12 -8.95 -6.22
N GLU A 76 -12.29 -9.49 -5.93
CA GLU A 76 -12.64 -10.87 -6.23
C GLU A 76 -13.00 -10.97 -7.72
N ASN A 77 -12.05 -11.42 -8.53
CA ASN A 77 -12.29 -11.61 -9.96
C ASN A 77 -12.78 -13.04 -10.21
N ALA A 78 -14.10 -13.20 -10.30
CA ALA A 78 -14.70 -14.37 -10.93
C ALA A 78 -14.72 -14.18 -12.47
N VAL A 79 -14.69 -15.28 -13.23
CA VAL A 79 -15.01 -15.24 -14.67
C VAL A 79 -16.46 -14.77 -14.84
N GLN A 80 -16.66 -13.64 -15.53
CA GLN A 80 -17.97 -13.01 -15.70
C GLN A 80 -18.37 -12.94 -17.18
N LEU A 81 -19.63 -13.28 -17.48
CA LEU A 81 -20.23 -13.12 -18.80
C LEU A 81 -20.84 -11.71 -18.93
N TYR A 82 -20.35 -10.93 -19.88
CA TYR A 82 -20.86 -9.60 -20.18
C TYR A 82 -21.75 -9.60 -21.43
N HIS A 83 -22.81 -8.80 -21.42
CA HIS A 83 -23.59 -8.52 -22.63
C HIS A 83 -22.73 -7.77 -23.66
N LYS A 84 -22.93 -8.08 -24.95
CA LYS A 84 -22.20 -7.48 -26.09
C LYS A 84 -22.12 -5.96 -26.05
N ASP A 85 -23.18 -5.32 -25.57
CA ASP A 85 -23.31 -3.85 -25.55
C ASP A 85 -22.53 -3.19 -24.39
N LYS A 86 -22.01 -4.01 -23.45
CA LYS A 86 -21.16 -3.59 -22.32
C LYS A 86 -19.72 -4.13 -22.41
N SER A 87 -19.43 -5.01 -23.37
CA SER A 87 -18.11 -5.59 -23.58
C SER A 87 -17.30 -4.74 -24.57
N ASP A 88 -16.75 -3.63 -24.09
CA ASP A 88 -15.77 -2.86 -24.84
C ASP A 88 -14.37 -3.50 -24.77
N PHE A 89 -13.44 -2.99 -25.57
CA PHE A 89 -12.08 -3.52 -25.64
C PHE A 89 -11.35 -3.40 -24.31
N ASP A 90 -11.52 -2.27 -23.61
CA ASP A 90 -10.83 -2.01 -22.35
C ASP A 90 -11.33 -2.93 -21.24
N LEU A 91 -12.66 -3.13 -21.14
CA LEU A 91 -13.32 -4.01 -20.18
C LEU A 91 -13.02 -5.48 -20.48
N THR A 92 -13.02 -5.89 -21.76
CA THR A 92 -12.70 -7.26 -22.14
C THR A 92 -11.20 -7.57 -21.95
N ALA A 93 -10.31 -6.62 -22.26
CA ALA A 93 -8.87 -6.75 -21.99
C ALA A 93 -8.56 -6.71 -20.49
N PHE A 94 -9.27 -5.89 -19.72
CA PHE A 94 -9.21 -5.83 -18.26
C PHE A 94 -9.60 -7.18 -17.65
N VAL A 95 -10.75 -7.74 -18.04
CA VAL A 95 -11.24 -9.04 -17.56
C VAL A 95 -10.37 -10.20 -18.05
N MET A 96 -9.83 -10.16 -19.27
CA MET A 96 -8.92 -11.21 -19.76
C MET A 96 -7.58 -11.20 -19.03
N TYR A 97 -7.05 -10.03 -18.65
CA TYR A 97 -5.79 -9.93 -17.92
C TYR A 97 -5.97 -10.25 -16.43
N LEU A 98 -7.02 -9.71 -15.80
CA LEU A 98 -7.31 -9.96 -14.39
C LEU A 98 -7.97 -11.30 -14.13
N GLY A 99 -8.68 -11.86 -15.10
CA GLY A 99 -9.17 -13.25 -15.04
C GLY A 99 -8.05 -14.29 -15.04
N VAL A 100 -6.80 -13.88 -15.30
CA VAL A 100 -5.60 -14.71 -15.12
C VAL A 100 -4.97 -14.51 -13.72
N ILE A 101 -5.31 -13.42 -13.01
CA ILE A 101 -4.82 -13.11 -11.66
C ILE A 101 -6.00 -13.20 -10.69
N GLU A 102 -6.26 -14.41 -10.20
CA GLU A 102 -7.23 -14.63 -9.13
C GLU A 102 -6.87 -13.74 -7.92
N ASN A 103 -7.85 -12.97 -7.43
CA ASN A 103 -7.75 -12.17 -6.21
C ASN A 103 -6.60 -11.15 -6.19
N ALA A 104 -6.50 -10.35 -7.25
CA ALA A 104 -5.49 -9.32 -7.40
C ALA A 104 -5.62 -8.20 -6.34
N VAL A 105 -4.46 -7.73 -5.86
CA VAL A 105 -4.34 -6.54 -5.01
C VAL A 105 -3.87 -5.37 -5.86
N GLN A 106 -4.61 -4.26 -5.85
CA GLN A 106 -4.36 -3.10 -6.72
C GLN A 106 -4.56 -1.76 -5.99
N LEU A 107 -4.21 -0.67 -6.66
CA LEU A 107 -4.38 0.69 -6.13
C LEU A 107 -5.56 1.43 -6.78
N TYR A 108 -6.51 1.87 -5.94
CA TYR A 108 -7.72 2.59 -6.33
C TYR A 108 -7.65 4.05 -5.92
N HIS A 109 -8.22 4.90 -6.75
CA HIS A 109 -8.37 6.31 -6.41
C HIS A 109 -9.46 6.50 -5.35
N LYS A 110 -9.42 7.63 -4.63
CA LYS A 110 -10.28 7.89 -3.47
C LYS A 110 -11.79 7.83 -3.78
N ASP A 111 -12.17 8.21 -5.00
CA ASP A 111 -13.54 8.18 -5.52
C ASP A 111 -14.06 6.76 -5.77
N LYS A 112 -13.16 5.79 -5.97
CA LYS A 112 -13.48 4.38 -6.23
C LYS A 112 -13.15 3.46 -5.07
N SER A 113 -12.56 3.97 -3.99
CA SER A 113 -12.22 3.20 -2.80
C SER A 113 -13.38 3.15 -1.82
N ASP A 114 -14.39 2.35 -2.13
CA ASP A 114 -15.47 2.07 -1.19
C ASP A 114 -14.99 1.17 -0.03
N PHE A 115 -15.89 0.95 0.94
CA PHE A 115 -15.60 0.09 2.09
C PHE A 115 -15.35 -1.36 1.68
N ASP A 116 -16.18 -1.90 0.78
CA ASP A 116 -16.14 -3.30 0.38
C ASP A 116 -14.84 -3.68 -0.35
N LEU A 117 -14.20 -2.72 -1.02
CA LEU A 117 -12.95 -2.92 -1.75
C LEU A 117 -11.68 -2.69 -0.91
N THR A 118 -11.76 -1.82 0.10
CA THR A 118 -10.54 -1.25 0.74
C THR A 118 -10.49 -1.39 2.26
N ALA A 119 -11.50 -2.01 2.87
CA ALA A 119 -11.50 -2.28 4.29
C ALA A 119 -10.66 -3.53 4.62
N PHE A 120 -9.69 -3.33 5.51
CA PHE A 120 -8.83 -4.38 6.05
C PHE A 120 -8.88 -4.38 7.57
N VAL A 121 -8.40 -5.49 8.13
CA VAL A 121 -8.25 -5.69 9.56
C VAL A 121 -6.91 -6.35 9.87
N MET A 122 -6.35 -6.05 11.05
CA MET A 122 -5.16 -6.71 11.58
C MET A 122 -5.57 -7.80 12.55
N CYS A 123 -5.02 -8.99 12.34
CA CYS A 123 -5.29 -10.18 13.13
C CYS A 123 -3.99 -10.72 13.74
N GLN A 124 -4.08 -11.25 14.96
CA GLN A 124 -2.95 -11.92 15.63
C GLN A 124 -2.62 -13.26 14.99
N ASN A 125 -3.62 -13.94 14.41
CA ASN A 125 -3.51 -15.23 13.78
C ASN A 125 -4.60 -15.40 12.72
N LYS A 126 -4.51 -16.49 11.95
CA LYS A 126 -5.50 -16.87 10.93
C LYS A 126 -6.53 -17.87 11.47
N ASP A 127 -7.00 -17.72 12.71
CA ASP A 127 -7.97 -18.66 13.30
C ASP A 127 -9.34 -18.54 12.59
N PRO A 128 -9.81 -19.57 11.87
CA PRO A 128 -11.08 -19.53 11.15
C PRO A 128 -12.30 -19.44 12.08
N ARG A 129 -12.15 -19.67 13.38
CA ARG A 129 -13.24 -19.60 14.37
C ARG A 129 -13.45 -18.19 14.91
N LYS A 130 -12.50 -17.28 14.74
CA LYS A 130 -12.60 -15.87 15.12
C LYS A 130 -13.18 -15.03 13.96
N GLN A 131 -14.31 -15.46 13.41
CA GLN A 131 -15.06 -14.59 12.50
C GLN A 131 -15.37 -13.29 13.22
N MET A 132 -14.97 -12.17 12.59
CA MET A 132 -14.97 -10.79 13.10
C MET A 132 -16.05 -10.57 14.17
N LEU A 133 -15.62 -10.52 15.43
CA LEU A 133 -16.50 -10.23 16.56
C LEU A 133 -17.00 -8.79 16.45
N GLU A 134 -18.21 -8.57 16.97
CA GLU A 134 -18.95 -7.30 16.91
C GLU A 134 -18.07 -6.08 17.17
N GLU A 135 -18.23 -5.08 16.30
CA GLU A 135 -17.57 -3.78 16.34
C GLU A 135 -17.88 -3.06 17.66
N LYS A 136 -17.08 -3.33 18.70
CA LYS A 136 -17.08 -2.50 19.90
C LYS A 136 -16.23 -1.27 19.61
N GLU A 137 -16.90 -0.16 19.29
CA GLU A 137 -16.26 1.15 19.33
C GLU A 137 -15.74 1.39 20.75
N GLU A 138 -14.43 1.18 20.93
CA GLU A 138 -13.74 1.50 22.18
C GLU A 138 -13.66 3.03 22.33
N GLU A 139 -14.35 3.58 23.34
CA GLU A 139 -14.27 5.01 23.63
C GLU A 139 -12.88 5.37 24.20
N GLY A 140 -12.21 6.33 23.56
CA GLY A 140 -10.93 6.87 24.01
C GLY A 140 -9.76 6.51 23.08
N MET A 141 -8.54 6.54 23.62
CA MET A 141 -7.31 6.30 22.85
C MET A 141 -7.10 4.83 22.49
N GLY A 142 -7.81 3.91 23.15
CA GLY A 142 -7.64 2.47 23.02
C GLY A 142 -6.32 1.94 23.59
N THR A 143 -6.05 0.66 23.36
CA THR A 143 -4.83 -0.02 23.83
C THR A 143 -3.75 -0.04 22.75
N ALA A 144 -2.49 0.20 23.13
CA ALA A 144 -1.31 0.15 22.26
C ALA A 144 -0.92 -1.29 21.88
N SER A 145 -1.75 -1.98 21.10
CA SER A 145 -1.50 -3.40 20.79
C SER A 145 -0.51 -3.65 19.67
N ILE A 146 -0.28 -2.67 18.79
CA ILE A 146 0.65 -2.78 17.66
C ILE A 146 1.90 -1.93 17.93
N GLN A 147 3.05 -2.60 18.05
CA GLN A 147 4.38 -2.00 18.23
C GLN A 147 5.19 -2.09 16.94
N TYR A 148 5.74 -0.97 16.50
CA TYR A 148 6.58 -0.91 15.30
C TYR A 148 7.84 -1.76 15.48
N GLY A 149 8.16 -2.61 14.50
CA GLY A 149 9.32 -3.48 14.48
C GLY A 149 9.23 -4.74 15.35
N GLU A 150 8.21 -4.84 16.20
CA GLU A 150 8.08 -5.94 17.17
C GLU A 150 6.83 -6.78 16.94
N THR A 151 5.72 -6.14 16.56
CA THR A 151 4.45 -6.83 16.34
C THR A 151 4.39 -7.44 14.94
N ASN A 152 4.17 -8.75 14.91
CA ASN A 152 3.79 -9.47 13.70
C ASN A 152 2.26 -9.54 13.60
N ALA A 153 1.72 -9.07 12.49
CA ALA A 153 0.29 -9.08 12.21
C ALA A 153 -0.02 -9.81 10.91
N PHE A 154 -1.19 -10.42 10.84
CA PHE A 154 -1.79 -10.84 9.57
C PHE A 154 -2.79 -9.78 9.14
N ILE A 155 -2.88 -9.52 7.83
CA ILE A 155 -3.83 -8.55 7.27
C ILE A 155 -4.89 -9.32 6.49
N GLN A 156 -6.16 -9.11 6.83
CA GLN A 156 -7.29 -9.72 6.16
C GLN A 156 -8.15 -8.66 5.50
N HIS A 157 -8.63 -8.93 4.29
CA HIS A 157 -9.63 -8.12 3.63
C HIS A 157 -11.02 -8.43 4.20
N VAL A 158 -11.77 -7.39 4.59
CA VAL A 158 -13.00 -7.55 5.38
C VAL A 158 -14.13 -8.15 4.54
N LYS A 159 -14.33 -7.68 3.31
CA LYS A 159 -15.48 -8.16 2.51
C LYS A 159 -15.31 -9.60 2.05
N THR A 160 -14.14 -9.92 1.50
CA THR A 160 -13.88 -11.24 0.89
C THR A 160 -13.31 -12.25 1.88
N GLN A 161 -12.91 -11.79 3.08
CA GLN A 161 -12.26 -12.61 4.11
C GLN A 161 -10.94 -13.26 3.65
N LEU A 162 -10.36 -12.77 2.55
CA LEU A 162 -9.08 -13.25 2.01
C LEU A 162 -7.91 -12.62 2.79
N TRP A 163 -6.86 -13.40 2.99
CA TRP A 163 -5.61 -12.96 3.62
C TRP A 163 -4.68 -12.32 2.60
N MET A 164 -4.11 -11.18 2.95
CA MET A 164 -3.04 -10.55 2.19
C MET A 164 -1.80 -11.44 2.18
N SER A 165 -1.43 -11.92 0.99
CA SER A 165 -0.36 -12.88 0.77
C SER A 165 0.42 -12.55 -0.50
N TYR A 166 1.17 -13.51 -1.04
CA TYR A 166 2.02 -13.35 -2.21
C TYR A 166 1.84 -14.48 -3.23
N GLN A 167 2.16 -14.19 -4.49
CA GLN A 167 2.33 -15.16 -5.55
C GLN A 167 3.70 -14.96 -6.19
N THR A 168 4.52 -16.00 -6.15
CA THR A 168 5.84 -16.01 -6.78
C THR A 168 5.75 -16.36 -8.26
N SER A 169 6.50 -15.65 -9.09
CA SER A 169 6.70 -15.98 -10.50
C SER A 169 8.16 -15.76 -10.93
N GLU A 170 8.65 -16.61 -11.82
CA GLU A 170 9.99 -16.46 -12.40
C GLU A 170 9.89 -15.63 -13.70
N VAL A 171 10.58 -14.50 -13.74
CA VAL A 171 10.61 -13.61 -14.91
C VAL A 171 12.04 -13.35 -15.36
N THR A 172 12.23 -13.25 -16.67
CA THR A 172 13.54 -12.97 -17.25
C THR A 172 13.72 -11.47 -17.43
N LYS A 173 14.64 -10.86 -16.67
CA LYS A 173 15.01 -9.45 -16.78
C LYS A 173 16.26 -9.28 -17.63
N LYS A 174 16.20 -8.33 -18.56
CA LYS A 174 17.33 -7.98 -19.44
C LYS A 174 18.54 -7.57 -18.57
N GLY A 175 19.63 -8.31 -18.68
CA GLY A 175 20.88 -8.03 -17.96
C GLY A 175 20.99 -8.62 -16.55
N LEU A 176 19.90 -9.14 -15.97
CA LEU A 176 19.92 -9.81 -14.66
C LEU A 176 19.62 -11.32 -14.76
N GLY A 177 19.15 -11.79 -15.92
CA GLY A 177 18.76 -13.19 -16.10
C GLY A 177 17.40 -13.48 -15.48
N LYS A 178 17.22 -14.69 -14.97
CA LYS A 178 15.98 -15.11 -14.32
C LYS A 178 15.93 -14.56 -12.89
N VAL A 179 14.85 -13.86 -12.57
CA VAL A 179 14.63 -13.21 -11.28
C VAL A 179 13.27 -13.66 -10.76
N GLU A 180 13.21 -13.93 -9.47
CA GLU A 180 11.97 -14.21 -8.76
C GLU A 180 11.25 -12.88 -8.46
N GLU A 181 9.98 -12.79 -8.85
CA GLU A 181 9.10 -11.66 -8.48
C GLU A 181 7.93 -12.17 -7.65
N LYS A 182 7.69 -11.49 -6.53
CA LYS A 182 6.55 -11.74 -5.66
C LYS A 182 5.50 -10.66 -5.84
N LYS A 183 4.33 -11.03 -6.36
CA LYS A 183 3.16 -10.16 -6.48
C LYS A 183 2.32 -10.27 -5.22
N ALA A 184 1.77 -9.16 -4.75
CA ALA A 184 0.78 -9.17 -3.68
C ALA A 184 -0.57 -9.66 -4.22
N VAL A 185 -1.16 -10.63 -3.54
CA VAL A 185 -2.45 -11.24 -3.86
C VAL A 185 -3.23 -11.46 -2.57
N ALA A 186 -4.54 -11.70 -2.67
CA ALA A 186 -5.35 -12.08 -1.53
C ALA A 186 -5.77 -13.56 -1.65
N LEU A 187 -5.46 -14.38 -0.64
CA LEU A 187 -5.69 -15.84 -0.70
C LEU A 187 -6.61 -16.28 0.43
N LYS A 188 -7.43 -17.31 0.17
CA LYS A 188 -8.40 -17.81 1.15
C LYS A 188 -7.76 -18.28 2.45
N ASP A 189 -6.66 -19.02 2.35
CA ASP A 189 -5.89 -19.49 3.49
C ASP A 189 -4.61 -18.65 3.70
N GLY A 190 -4.09 -18.07 2.62
CA GLY A 190 -2.78 -17.44 2.56
C GLY A 190 -1.65 -18.38 2.96
N HIS A 191 -0.43 -17.88 2.94
CA HIS A 191 0.74 -18.64 3.37
C HIS A 191 0.99 -18.50 4.87
N MET A 192 1.74 -19.45 5.45
CA MET A 192 2.02 -19.45 6.90
C MET A 192 2.99 -18.34 7.31
N ASP A 193 3.75 -17.80 6.35
CA ASP A 193 4.75 -16.76 6.49
C ASP A 193 4.22 -15.36 6.13
N ASP A 194 2.90 -15.16 6.01
CA ASP A 194 2.25 -13.86 5.72
C ASP A 194 2.34 -12.83 6.87
N CYS A 195 3.39 -12.88 7.67
CA CYS A 195 3.61 -12.01 8.82
C CYS A 195 4.04 -10.61 8.36
N TYR A 196 3.27 -9.60 8.75
CA TYR A 196 3.58 -8.20 8.51
C TYR A 196 4.16 -7.54 9.75
N THR A 197 5.28 -6.84 9.55
CA THR A 197 5.89 -5.99 10.58
C THR A 197 5.90 -4.55 10.09
N PHE A 198 5.53 -3.62 10.97
CA PHE A 198 5.40 -2.21 10.62
C PHE A 198 6.63 -1.43 11.06
N PHE A 199 7.19 -0.60 10.18
CA PHE A 199 8.29 0.31 10.54
C PHE A 199 7.94 1.75 10.21
N MET A 200 8.19 2.65 11.16
CA MET A 200 8.05 4.08 10.89
C MET A 200 9.09 4.53 9.88
N ALA A 201 8.66 5.34 8.92
CA ALA A 201 9.58 6.01 8.01
C ALA A 201 10.21 7.21 8.73
N LEU A 202 11.41 7.61 8.31
CA LEU A 202 12.06 8.82 8.81
C LEU A 202 11.17 10.04 8.53
N GLU A 203 11.17 11.01 9.45
CA GLU A 203 10.29 12.17 9.38
C GLU A 203 10.43 12.95 8.06
N GLU A 204 11.68 13.19 7.63
CA GLU A 204 12.00 13.88 6.38
C GLU A 204 11.52 13.13 5.13
N GLU A 205 11.51 11.80 5.21
CA GLU A 205 10.99 10.95 4.13
C GLU A 205 9.47 11.08 4.01
N SER A 206 8.79 11.08 5.17
CA SER A 206 7.35 11.29 5.25
C SER A 206 6.93 12.67 4.72
N LYS A 207 7.68 13.73 5.06
CA LYS A 207 7.45 15.09 4.53
C LYS A 207 7.61 15.12 3.01
N SER A 208 8.72 14.58 2.50
CA SER A 208 9.01 14.55 1.06
C SER A 208 7.96 13.76 0.26
N ALA A 209 7.49 12.63 0.79
CA ALA A 209 6.49 11.81 0.10
C ALA A 209 5.10 12.46 0.09
N ARG A 210 4.73 13.20 1.15
CA ARG A 210 3.50 14.01 1.19
C ARG A 210 3.53 15.14 0.17
N VAL A 211 4.70 15.71 -0.08
CA VAL A 211 4.88 16.70 -1.16
C VAL A 211 4.55 16.05 -2.50
N GLU A 212 5.12 14.88 -2.79
CA GLU A 212 4.85 14.13 -4.03
C GLU A 212 3.37 13.76 -4.18
N GLU A 213 2.72 13.33 -3.10
CA GLU A 213 1.28 13.07 -3.06
C GLU A 213 0.47 14.28 -3.55
N LYS A 214 0.73 15.46 -2.97
CA LYS A 214 -0.01 16.68 -3.33
C LYS A 214 0.23 17.09 -4.78
N LYS A 215 1.46 16.90 -5.28
CA LYS A 215 1.79 17.14 -6.69
C LYS A 215 0.97 16.23 -7.61
N ALA A 216 0.87 14.94 -7.29
CA ALA A 216 0.12 13.97 -8.08
C ALA A 216 -1.38 14.30 -8.12
N VAL A 217 -1.96 14.77 -7.01
CA VAL A 217 -3.35 15.22 -6.94
C VAL A 217 -3.56 16.50 -7.79
N ALA A 218 -2.71 17.51 -7.63
CA ALA A 218 -2.85 18.78 -8.33
C ALA A 218 -2.73 18.66 -9.87
N LEU A 219 -1.85 17.77 -10.35
CA LEU A 219 -1.72 17.44 -11.77
C LEU A 219 -3.00 16.84 -12.36
N LYS A 220 -3.78 16.09 -11.57
CA LYS A 220 -5.04 15.48 -12.03
C LYS A 220 -6.20 16.46 -12.02
N ASP A 221 -6.28 17.33 -11.02
CA ASP A 221 -7.38 18.28 -10.85
C ASP A 221 -7.27 19.52 -11.75
N GLY A 222 -6.24 19.57 -12.63
CA GLY A 222 -6.08 20.61 -13.64
C GLY A 222 -5.81 22.02 -13.07
N HIS A 223 -5.49 22.14 -11.78
CA HIS A 223 -5.23 23.41 -11.09
C HIS A 223 -3.82 23.95 -11.40
N MET A 224 -3.51 24.21 -12.67
CA MET A 224 -2.18 24.59 -13.14
C MET A 224 -1.69 25.97 -12.62
N ASP A 225 -2.59 26.86 -12.19
CA ASP A 225 -2.24 28.22 -11.77
C ASP A 225 -1.88 28.34 -10.27
N ASP A 226 -2.55 27.59 -9.38
CA ASP A 226 -2.17 27.47 -7.95
C ASP A 226 -0.89 26.64 -7.76
N CYS A 227 -0.56 25.88 -8.79
CA CYS A 227 0.56 24.99 -8.85
C CYS A 227 1.90 25.73 -8.80
N TYR A 228 2.10 26.89 -9.43
CA TYR A 228 3.44 27.49 -9.51
C TYR A 228 4.00 27.90 -8.13
N THR A 229 3.20 28.59 -7.33
CA THR A 229 3.58 29.05 -5.98
C THR A 229 3.72 27.87 -5.01
N PHE A 230 2.82 26.88 -5.12
CA PHE A 230 2.85 25.68 -4.30
C PHE A 230 4.03 24.77 -4.70
N PHE A 231 4.29 24.58 -6.00
CA PHE A 231 5.44 23.85 -6.51
C PHE A 231 6.75 24.50 -6.11
N MET A 232 6.86 25.84 -6.15
CA MET A 232 8.05 26.57 -5.68
C MET A 232 8.29 26.35 -4.19
N ALA A 233 7.27 26.49 -3.35
CA ALA A 233 7.38 26.24 -1.90
C ALA A 233 7.75 24.78 -1.58
N LEU A 234 7.14 23.83 -2.28
CA LEU A 234 7.41 22.39 -2.12
C LEU A 234 8.77 21.96 -2.70
N GLU A 235 9.25 22.62 -3.75
CA GLU A 235 10.59 22.41 -4.30
C GLU A 235 11.65 23.01 -3.37
N GLU A 236 11.37 24.14 -2.72
CA GLU A 236 12.20 24.69 -1.64
C GLU A 236 12.28 23.75 -0.43
N GLU A 237 11.15 23.20 0.03
CA GLU A 237 11.12 22.17 1.09
C GLU A 237 11.89 20.91 0.68
N SER A 238 11.71 20.42 -0.57
CA SER A 238 12.41 19.23 -1.08
C SER A 238 13.91 19.46 -1.26
N LYS A 239 14.32 20.65 -1.74
CA LYS A 239 15.73 21.08 -1.85
C LYS A 239 16.36 21.19 -0.45
N SER A 240 15.64 21.76 0.52
CA SER A 240 16.07 21.85 1.91
C SER A 240 16.28 20.46 2.53
N ALA A 241 15.33 19.54 2.33
CA ALA A 241 15.47 18.15 2.78
C ALA A 241 16.63 17.41 2.09
N ARG A 242 16.90 17.66 0.80
CA ARG A 242 18.09 17.11 0.09
C ARG A 242 19.41 17.66 0.63
N VAL A 243 19.46 18.95 0.95
CA VAL A 243 20.65 19.59 1.57
C VAL A 243 20.90 18.99 2.95
N ILE A 244 19.85 18.80 3.76
CA ILE A 244 19.95 18.12 5.07
C ILE A 244 20.49 16.69 4.90
N ARG A 245 20.01 15.90 3.94
CA ARG A 245 20.55 14.55 3.65
C ARG A 245 22.05 14.58 3.31
N LYS A 246 22.48 15.55 2.51
CA LYS A 246 23.89 15.68 2.10
C LYS A 246 24.76 16.17 3.26
N CYS A 247 24.26 17.08 4.09
CA CYS A 247 24.94 17.55 5.30
C CYS A 247 25.04 16.45 6.36
N SER A 248 23.98 15.70 6.64
CA SER A 248 24.02 14.58 7.59
C SER A 248 24.91 13.42 7.13
N SER A 249 24.93 13.08 5.84
CA SER A 249 25.83 12.03 5.33
C SER A 249 27.30 12.47 5.36
N VAL A 250 27.58 13.74 5.12
CA VAL A 250 28.93 14.32 5.27
C VAL A 250 29.32 14.36 6.75
N LEU A 251 28.45 14.81 7.64
CA LEU A 251 28.71 14.90 9.08
C LEU A 251 28.98 13.51 9.69
N ASN A 252 28.17 12.51 9.35
CA ASN A 252 28.38 11.12 9.80
C ASN A 252 29.65 10.48 9.24
N ARG A 253 30.21 11.02 8.14
CA ARG A 253 31.50 10.59 7.60
C ARG A 253 32.69 11.26 8.30
N PHE A 254 32.47 12.41 8.93
CA PHE A 254 33.46 13.11 9.74
C PHE A 254 33.49 12.66 11.21
N LEU A 255 32.40 12.04 11.69
CA LEU A 255 32.26 11.55 13.07
C LEU A 255 32.64 10.06 13.23
N LYS A 256 33.18 9.42 12.19
CA LYS A 256 33.86 8.12 12.22
C LYS A 256 35.34 8.33 11.97
#